data_AF-A0A536P343-F1
#
_entry.id   AF-A0A536P343-F1
#
_cell.length_a   1.000
_cell.length_b   1.000
_cell.length_c   1.000
_cell.angle_alpha   90.00
_cell.angle_beta   90.00
_cell.angle_gamma   90.00
#
_symmetry.space_group_name_H-M   'P 1'
#
loop_
_entity.id
_entity.type
_entity.pdbx_description
1 polymer ?
#
loop_
_entity_poly.entity_id
_entity_poly.type
_entity_poly.pdbx_seq_one_letter_code
_entity_poly.pdbx_strand_id
1 'polypeptide(L)'
;MTSSLRSGVRQSTMLGGLLVLIGVILLVGQFVHLDLGRYGWPFFIIVPGVALLVVALAGRGVIGEGLAIAGSILTVTGLILLYQNTTDHFESWAYAWALIVPGAVGSGMILYGLTANRPGNVRAGSRLVGIGVVLFLLGAAFFEGVIGIGGYEFGHSTGAVVGAVIILLGALLLIANLRSGRRNPD
;
A
#
# COMPACT_ATOMS: atom_id res chain seq x y z
N MET A 1 -15.24 -35.58 -34.78
CA MET A 1 -14.74 -34.18 -34.88
C MET A 1 -15.87 -33.24 -34.44
N THR A 2 -16.25 -33.25 -33.15
CA THR A 2 -17.49 -32.61 -32.65
C THR A 2 -17.40 -32.18 -31.17
N SER A 3 -16.26 -31.65 -30.71
CA SER A 3 -16.07 -31.29 -29.29
C SER A 3 -15.79 -29.81 -29.00
N SER A 4 -15.98 -28.88 -29.95
CA SER A 4 -15.62 -27.46 -29.77
C SER A 4 -16.76 -26.49 -29.42
N LEU A 5 -18.03 -26.92 -29.37
CA LEU A 5 -19.18 -26.00 -29.28
C LEU A 5 -19.72 -25.71 -27.86
N ARG A 6 -19.10 -26.24 -26.78
CA ARG A 6 -19.60 -26.04 -25.39
C ARG A 6 -18.88 -24.96 -24.57
N SER A 7 -17.82 -24.33 -25.09
CA SER A 7 -17.02 -23.33 -24.36
C SER A 7 -17.63 -21.92 -24.36
N GLY A 8 -18.28 -21.50 -25.44
CA GLY A 8 -18.81 -20.13 -25.58
C GLY A 8 -19.93 -19.78 -24.60
N VAL A 9 -20.82 -20.73 -24.29
CA VAL A 9 -21.98 -20.52 -23.40
C VAL A 9 -21.59 -20.51 -21.92
N ARG A 10 -20.61 -21.31 -21.52
CA ARG A 10 -20.10 -21.30 -20.13
C ARG A 10 -19.30 -20.04 -19.84
N GLN A 11 -18.53 -19.57 -20.82
CA GLN A 11 -17.77 -18.33 -20.71
C GLN A 11 -18.68 -17.10 -20.73
N SER A 12 -19.74 -17.08 -21.55
CA SER A 12 -20.73 -16.00 -21.53
C SER A 12 -21.57 -15.98 -20.25
N THR A 13 -21.87 -17.14 -19.65
CA THR A 13 -22.57 -17.23 -18.37
C THR A 13 -21.69 -16.80 -17.20
N MET A 14 -20.39 -17.14 -17.22
CA MET A 14 -19.42 -16.64 -16.24
C MET A 14 -19.20 -15.12 -16.36
N LEU A 15 -19.08 -14.61 -17.59
CA LEU A 15 -18.96 -13.17 -17.84
C LEU A 15 -20.24 -12.44 -17.45
N GLY A 16 -21.41 -12.99 -17.77
CA GLY A 16 -22.71 -12.47 -17.36
C GLY A 16 -22.90 -12.49 -15.84
N GLY A 17 -22.51 -13.57 -15.17
CA GLY A 17 -22.55 -13.67 -13.71
C GLY A 17 -21.58 -12.69 -13.02
N LEU A 18 -20.39 -12.49 -13.59
CA LEU A 18 -19.43 -11.51 -13.11
C LEU A 18 -19.96 -10.08 -13.29
N LEU A 19 -20.58 -9.79 -14.44
CA LEU A 19 -21.22 -8.51 -14.73
C LEU A 19 -22.42 -8.25 -13.80
N VAL A 20 -23.22 -9.27 -13.49
CA VAL A 20 -24.33 -9.16 -12.53
C VAL A 20 -23.80 -8.92 -11.12
N LEU A 21 -22.73 -9.62 -10.71
CA LEU A 21 -22.12 -9.41 -9.40
C LEU A 21 -21.52 -8.00 -9.28
N ILE A 22 -20.81 -7.53 -10.30
CA ILE A 22 -20.30 -6.16 -10.40
C ILE A 22 -21.47 -5.17 -10.34
N GLY A 23 -22.53 -5.41 -11.10
CA GLY A 23 -23.73 -4.58 -11.11
C GLY A 23 -24.42 -4.49 -9.75
N VAL A 24 -24.52 -5.61 -9.02
CA VAL A 24 -25.07 -5.66 -7.65
C VAL A 24 -24.19 -4.90 -6.67
N ILE A 25 -22.85 -5.04 -6.77
CA ILE A 25 -21.91 -4.27 -5.94
C ILE A 25 -22.05 -2.77 -6.19
N LEU A 26 -22.19 -2.36 -7.45
CA LEU A 26 -22.43 -0.95 -7.83
C LEU A 26 -23.78 -0.44 -7.31
N LEU A 27 -24.83 -1.27 -7.36
CA LEU A 27 -26.18 -0.94 -6.89
C LEU A 27 -26.25 -0.80 -5.36
N VAL A 28 -25.61 -1.72 -4.64
CA VAL A 28 -25.48 -1.65 -3.17
C VAL A 28 -24.68 -0.41 -2.78
N GLY A 29 -23.66 -0.05 -3.57
CA GLY A 29 -22.97 1.23 -3.45
C GLY A 29 -23.94 2.39 -3.53
N GLN A 30 -24.77 2.46 -4.58
CA GLN A 30 -25.74 3.54 -4.83
C GLN A 30 -26.79 3.75 -3.73
N PHE A 31 -27.18 2.68 -3.01
CA PHE A 31 -28.17 2.77 -1.94
C PHE A 31 -27.63 3.42 -0.66
N VAL A 32 -26.33 3.35 -0.42
CA VAL A 32 -25.69 4.09 0.66
C VAL A 32 -25.44 5.50 0.13
N HIS A 33 -26.07 6.52 0.73
CA HIS A 33 -25.87 7.94 0.40
C HIS A 33 -24.47 8.43 0.82
N LEU A 34 -23.44 7.67 0.48
CA LEU A 34 -22.04 8.08 0.48
C LEU A 34 -21.80 8.72 -0.89
N ASP A 35 -21.01 9.79 -0.96
CA ASP A 35 -20.54 10.32 -2.24
C ASP A 35 -19.68 9.25 -2.94
N LEU A 36 -20.31 8.30 -3.65
CA LEU A 36 -19.65 7.14 -4.24
C LEU A 36 -18.60 7.52 -5.29
N GLY A 37 -18.79 8.66 -5.95
CA GLY A 37 -17.78 9.22 -6.85
C GLY A 37 -16.50 9.59 -6.11
N ARG A 38 -16.63 10.10 -4.89
CA ARG A 38 -15.51 10.51 -4.04
C ARG A 38 -14.99 9.32 -3.21
N TYR A 39 -15.80 8.68 -2.40
CA TYR A 39 -15.36 7.60 -1.49
C TYR A 39 -15.33 6.21 -2.11
N GLY A 40 -16.06 5.98 -3.20
CA GLY A 40 -16.17 4.66 -3.83
C GLY A 40 -15.03 4.34 -4.81
N TRP A 41 -14.41 5.33 -5.43
CA TRP A 41 -13.34 5.10 -6.42
C TRP A 41 -12.11 4.35 -5.87
N PRO A 42 -11.61 4.59 -4.63
CA PRO A 42 -10.47 3.86 -4.09
C PRO A 42 -10.76 2.37 -3.93
N PHE A 43 -12.03 1.99 -3.69
CA PHE A 43 -12.43 0.58 -3.58
C PHE A 43 -12.24 -0.18 -4.90
N PHE A 44 -12.32 0.47 -6.06
CA PHE A 44 -11.99 -0.16 -7.35
C PHE A 44 -10.51 -0.55 -7.47
N ILE A 45 -9.63 0.03 -6.65
CA ILE A 45 -8.21 -0.32 -6.58
C ILE A 45 -7.98 -1.35 -5.47
N ILE A 46 -8.61 -1.15 -4.29
CA ILE A 46 -8.48 -2.05 -3.14
C ILE A 46 -9.01 -3.44 -3.46
N VAL A 47 -10.22 -3.55 -4.03
CA VAL A 47 -10.89 -4.84 -4.25
C VAL A 47 -10.07 -5.77 -5.15
N PRO A 48 -9.57 -5.33 -6.33
CA PRO A 48 -8.65 -6.14 -7.13
C PRO A 48 -7.32 -6.41 -6.43
N GLY A 49 -6.77 -5.45 -5.69
CA GLY A 49 -5.53 -5.63 -4.93
C GLY A 49 -5.63 -6.74 -3.87
N VAL A 50 -6.72 -6.73 -3.09
CA VAL A 50 -7.01 -7.76 -2.09
C VAL A 50 -7.31 -9.09 -2.76
N ALA A 51 -8.06 -9.11 -3.86
CA ALA A 51 -8.31 -10.34 -4.62
C ALA A 51 -6.99 -10.96 -5.11
N LEU A 52 -6.07 -10.16 -5.63
CA LEU A 52 -4.73 -10.62 -6.03
C LEU A 52 -3.93 -11.15 -4.84
N LEU A 53 -3.98 -10.49 -3.67
CA LEU A 53 -3.37 -11.01 -2.45
C LEU A 53 -3.94 -12.37 -2.06
N VAL A 54 -5.26 -12.53 -2.05
CA VAL A 54 -5.91 -13.80 -1.71
C VAL A 54 -5.48 -14.91 -2.68
N VAL A 55 -5.47 -14.62 -3.99
CA VAL A 55 -5.00 -15.56 -5.01
C VAL A 55 -3.51 -15.88 -4.82
N ALA A 56 -2.70 -14.89 -4.50
CA ALA A 56 -1.27 -15.04 -4.26
C ALA A 56 -0.96 -15.95 -3.06
N LEU A 57 -1.73 -15.81 -1.98
CA LEU A 57 -1.57 -16.61 -0.76
C LEU A 57 -2.15 -18.02 -0.91
N ALA A 58 -3.18 -18.20 -1.76
CA ALA A 58 -3.72 -19.52 -2.10
C ALA A 58 -2.85 -20.27 -3.12
N GLY A 59 -2.16 -19.55 -4.01
CA GLY A 59 -1.24 -20.09 -4.99
C GLY A 59 0.08 -20.55 -4.36
N ARG A 60 0.68 -21.61 -4.91
CA ARG A 60 2.03 -22.07 -4.53
C ARG A 60 3.02 -21.76 -5.65
N GLY A 61 4.17 -21.17 -5.32
CA GLY A 61 5.30 -21.00 -6.24
C GLY A 61 5.66 -19.54 -6.54
N VAL A 62 6.68 -19.33 -7.40
CA VAL A 62 7.29 -18.02 -7.68
C VAL A 62 6.28 -16.99 -8.19
N ILE A 63 5.24 -17.44 -8.91
CA ILE A 63 4.15 -16.58 -9.40
C ILE A 63 3.34 -15.97 -8.23
N GLY A 64 3.14 -16.73 -7.14
CA GLY A 64 2.42 -16.24 -5.96
C GLY A 64 3.16 -15.10 -5.25
N GLU A 65 4.49 -15.12 -5.26
CA GLU A 65 5.29 -14.04 -4.66
C GLU A 65 5.12 -12.71 -5.39
N GLY A 66 5.20 -12.73 -6.72
CA GLY A 66 4.98 -11.54 -7.55
C GLY A 66 3.54 -11.01 -7.44
N LEU A 67 2.55 -11.90 -7.38
CA LEU A 67 1.15 -11.54 -7.19
C LEU A 67 0.90 -10.94 -5.79
N ALA A 68 1.58 -11.44 -4.76
CA ALA A 68 1.45 -10.91 -3.40
C ALA A 68 2.00 -9.49 -3.32
N ILE A 69 3.14 -9.24 -3.96
CA ILE A 69 3.73 -7.90 -4.06
C ILE A 69 2.79 -6.96 -4.82
N ALA A 70 2.33 -7.35 -6.00
CA ALA A 70 1.43 -6.54 -6.81
C ALA A 70 0.10 -6.25 -6.10
N GLY A 71 -0.52 -7.27 -5.49
CA GLY A 71 -1.74 -7.12 -4.72
C GLY A 71 -1.56 -6.23 -3.49
N SER A 72 -0.41 -6.32 -2.81
CA SER A 72 -0.06 -5.45 -1.69
C SER A 72 0.08 -4.00 -2.13
N ILE A 73 0.79 -3.73 -3.23
CA ILE A 73 0.94 -2.38 -3.80
C ILE A 73 -0.43 -1.77 -4.07
N LEU A 74 -1.31 -2.48 -4.77
CA LEU A 74 -2.66 -2.00 -5.09
C LEU A 74 -3.49 -1.76 -3.82
N THR A 75 -3.43 -2.68 -2.86
CA THR A 75 -4.18 -2.56 -1.60
C THR A 75 -3.71 -1.35 -0.80
N VAL A 76 -2.40 -1.19 -0.59
CA VAL A 76 -1.83 -0.05 0.15
C VAL A 76 -2.11 1.26 -0.58
N THR A 77 -1.98 1.30 -1.90
CA THR A 77 -2.28 2.49 -2.71
C THR A 77 -3.74 2.87 -2.57
N GLY A 78 -4.66 1.91 -2.70
CA GLY A 78 -6.08 2.14 -2.52
C GLY A 78 -6.45 2.62 -1.12
N LEU A 79 -5.79 2.09 -0.07
CA LEU A 79 -5.98 2.55 1.31
C LEU A 79 -5.49 3.99 1.52
N ILE A 80 -4.35 4.36 0.94
CA ILE A 80 -3.83 5.73 0.98
C ILE A 80 -4.82 6.67 0.28
N LEU A 81 -5.32 6.29 -0.90
CA LEU A 81 -6.30 7.09 -1.64
C LEU A 81 -7.62 7.23 -0.89
N LEU A 82 -8.07 6.17 -0.21
CA LEU A 82 -9.24 6.22 0.66
C LEU A 82 -9.03 7.23 1.79
N TYR A 83 -7.88 7.18 2.47
CA TYR A 83 -7.50 8.15 3.49
C TYR A 83 -7.50 9.59 2.95
N GLN A 84 -6.74 9.84 1.88
CA GLN A 84 -6.63 11.16 1.25
C GLN A 84 -7.98 11.74 0.87
N ASN A 85 -8.85 10.91 0.33
CA ASN A 85 -10.16 11.32 -0.11
C ASN A 85 -11.13 11.60 1.06
N THR A 86 -10.90 10.99 2.23
CA THR A 86 -11.62 11.28 3.49
C THR A 86 -11.11 12.49 4.24
N THR A 87 -9.81 12.75 4.22
CA THR A 87 -9.19 13.86 4.95
C THR A 87 -8.91 15.07 4.06
N ASP A 88 -9.26 15.01 2.78
CA ASP A 88 -8.87 15.96 1.72
C ASP A 88 -7.35 16.21 1.64
N HIS A 89 -6.55 15.29 2.18
CA HIS A 89 -5.11 15.47 2.40
C HIS A 89 -4.28 14.93 1.24
N PHE A 90 -4.58 15.41 0.03
CA PHE A 90 -3.92 14.96 -1.20
C PHE A 90 -2.44 15.35 -1.26
N GLU A 91 -1.98 16.32 -0.46
CA GLU A 91 -0.56 16.70 -0.41
C GLU A 91 0.32 15.57 0.13
N SER A 92 -0.27 14.63 0.87
CA SER A 92 0.44 13.43 1.33
C SER A 92 1.03 12.59 0.22
N TRP A 93 0.59 12.76 -1.03
CA TRP A 93 1.20 12.12 -2.19
C TRP A 93 2.70 12.41 -2.34
N ALA A 94 3.17 13.56 -1.83
CA ALA A 94 4.59 13.93 -1.86
C ALA A 94 5.49 12.94 -1.11
N TYR A 95 4.97 12.28 -0.08
CA TYR A 95 5.73 11.36 0.78
C TYR A 95 5.11 9.95 0.89
N ALA A 96 3.87 9.76 0.46
CA ALA A 96 3.16 8.47 0.48
C ALA A 96 3.85 7.37 -0.36
N TRP A 97 4.67 7.73 -1.36
CA TRP A 97 5.44 6.78 -2.16
C TRP A 97 6.37 5.88 -1.34
N ALA A 98 6.84 6.36 -0.18
CA ALA A 98 7.62 5.56 0.75
C ALA A 98 6.81 4.41 1.37
N LEU A 99 5.49 4.57 1.54
CA LEU A 99 4.62 3.46 1.94
C LEU A 99 4.28 2.55 0.77
N ILE A 100 4.19 3.07 -0.45
CA ILE A 100 3.83 2.27 -1.63
C ILE A 100 4.99 1.38 -2.07
N VAL A 101 6.19 1.94 -2.29
CA VAL A 101 7.30 1.18 -2.87
C VAL A 101 7.93 0.27 -1.83
N PRO A 102 8.71 0.74 -0.84
CA PRO A 102 9.30 -0.17 0.13
C PRO A 102 8.26 -0.75 1.12
N GLY A 103 7.25 0.02 1.53
CA GLY A 103 6.21 -0.46 2.47
C GLY A 103 5.33 -1.58 1.91
N ALA A 104 4.68 -1.35 0.76
CA ALA A 104 3.73 -2.32 0.21
C ALA A 104 4.45 -3.53 -0.38
N VAL A 105 5.60 -3.36 -1.04
CA VAL A 105 6.43 -4.48 -1.51
C VAL A 105 6.86 -5.34 -0.32
N GLY A 106 7.39 -4.70 0.74
CA GLY A 106 7.81 -5.41 1.95
C GLY A 106 6.66 -6.17 2.62
N SER A 107 5.47 -5.57 2.67
CA SER A 107 4.26 -6.21 3.21
C SER A 107 3.87 -7.44 2.40
N GLY A 108 3.88 -7.35 1.06
CA GLY A 108 3.62 -8.49 0.18
C GLY A 108 4.63 -9.63 0.35
N MET A 109 5.92 -9.29 0.53
CA MET A 109 6.97 -10.28 0.81
C MET A 109 6.79 -10.95 2.18
N ILE A 110 6.35 -10.22 3.21
CA ILE A 110 6.07 -10.79 4.54
C ILE A 110 4.87 -11.73 4.45
N LEU A 111 3.75 -11.26 3.90
CA LEU A 111 2.50 -12.01 3.75
C LEU A 111 2.75 -13.33 3.02
N TYR A 112 3.43 -13.29 1.88
CA TYR A 112 3.78 -14.50 1.13
C TYR A 112 4.86 -15.34 1.82
N GLY A 113 5.84 -14.70 2.46
CA GLY A 113 6.90 -15.39 3.19
C GLY A 113 6.38 -16.22 4.37
N LEU A 114 5.33 -15.75 5.04
CA LEU A 114 4.63 -16.46 6.11
C LEU A 114 3.84 -17.66 5.57
N THR A 115 3.13 -17.53 4.44
CA THR A 115 2.35 -18.64 3.87
C THR A 115 3.23 -19.70 3.19
N ALA A 116 4.34 -19.28 2.57
CA ALA A 116 5.27 -20.16 1.87
C ALA A 116 6.40 -20.70 2.76
N ASN A 117 6.40 -20.42 4.07
CA ASN A 117 7.47 -20.78 5.02
C ASN A 117 8.88 -20.36 4.54
N ARG A 118 9.00 -19.15 3.98
CA ARG A 118 10.26 -18.56 3.50
C ARG A 118 10.74 -17.47 4.45
N PRO A 119 11.53 -17.80 5.50
CA PRO A 119 11.96 -16.82 6.50
C PRO A 119 12.84 -15.71 5.90
N GLY A 120 13.57 -15.99 4.81
CA GLY A 120 14.33 -14.98 4.08
C GLY A 120 13.46 -13.84 3.53
N ASN A 121 12.28 -14.16 2.99
CA ASN A 121 11.34 -13.16 2.48
C ASN A 121 10.74 -12.31 3.59
N VAL A 122 10.43 -12.92 4.73
CA VAL A 122 9.91 -12.20 5.90
C VAL A 122 10.96 -11.22 6.41
N ARG A 123 12.24 -11.63 6.50
CA ARG A 123 13.32 -10.74 6.96
C ARG A 123 13.57 -9.58 6.00
N ALA A 124 13.65 -9.88 4.70
CA ALA A 124 13.81 -8.87 3.67
C ALA A 124 12.61 -7.89 3.64
N GLY A 125 11.40 -8.43 3.65
CA GLY A 125 10.16 -7.64 3.67
C GLY A 125 10.05 -6.77 4.91
N SER A 126 10.39 -7.28 6.10
CA SER A 126 10.40 -6.49 7.35
C SER A 126 11.37 -5.31 7.28
N ARG A 127 12.54 -5.51 6.65
CA ARG A 127 13.51 -4.43 6.44
C ARG A 127 12.96 -3.38 5.47
N LEU A 128 12.31 -3.81 4.38
CA LEU A 128 11.68 -2.90 3.43
C LEU A 128 10.53 -2.10 4.06
N VAL A 129 9.65 -2.75 4.83
CA VAL A 129 8.60 -2.05 5.60
C VAL A 129 9.21 -1.04 6.55
N GLY A 130 10.24 -1.43 7.32
CA GLY A 130 10.93 -0.52 8.23
C GLY A 130 11.53 0.69 7.52
N ILE A 131 12.22 0.48 6.39
CA ILE A 131 12.77 1.57 5.57
C ILE A 131 11.65 2.46 5.05
N GLY A 132 10.56 1.89 4.54
CA GLY A 132 9.42 2.65 4.01
C GLY A 132 8.73 3.49 5.06
N VAL A 133 8.51 2.96 6.26
CA VAL A 133 7.94 3.70 7.39
C VAL A 133 8.87 4.84 7.81
N VAL A 134 10.18 4.60 7.93
CA VAL A 134 11.13 5.66 8.29
C VAL A 134 11.15 6.77 7.23
N LEU A 135 11.23 6.41 5.95
CA LEU A 135 11.20 7.38 4.85
C LEU A 135 9.87 8.15 4.80
N PHE A 136 8.75 7.47 5.05
CA PHE A 136 7.44 8.10 5.13
C PHE A 136 7.37 9.10 6.28
N LEU A 137 7.83 8.73 7.49
CA LEU A 137 7.81 9.63 8.64
C LEU A 137 8.74 10.84 8.43
N LEU A 138 9.93 10.63 7.87
CA LEU A 138 10.84 11.72 7.52
C LEU A 138 10.23 12.65 6.47
N GLY A 139 9.63 12.08 5.43
CA GLY A 139 8.95 12.82 4.37
C GLY A 139 7.74 13.59 4.90
N ALA A 140 6.81 12.92 5.57
CA ALA A 140 5.62 13.52 6.17
C ALA A 140 6.00 14.68 7.08
N ALA A 141 6.95 14.46 7.98
CA ALA A 141 7.33 15.49 8.93
C ALA A 141 8.09 16.66 8.25
N PHE A 142 8.85 16.42 7.18
CA PHE A 142 9.47 17.49 6.38
C PHE A 142 8.43 18.29 5.59
N PHE A 143 7.56 17.61 4.86
CA PHE A 143 6.57 18.23 3.97
C PHE A 143 5.44 18.92 4.76
N GLU A 144 4.93 18.30 5.82
CA GLU A 144 3.90 18.91 6.67
C GLU A 144 4.48 19.94 7.64
N GLY A 145 5.64 19.65 8.25
CA GLY A 145 6.25 20.53 9.24
C GLY A 145 7.03 21.70 8.65
N VAL A 146 7.88 21.47 7.64
CA VAL A 146 8.76 22.50 7.08
C VAL A 146 8.08 23.26 5.93
N ILE A 147 7.38 22.55 5.04
CA ILE A 147 6.77 23.17 3.85
C ILE A 147 5.33 23.64 4.12
N GLY A 148 4.63 23.06 5.11
CA GLY A 148 3.30 23.53 5.52
C GLY A 148 2.22 23.30 4.46
N ILE A 149 2.38 22.29 3.59
CA ILE A 149 1.47 22.06 2.46
C ILE A 149 0.07 21.60 2.87
N GLY A 150 -0.12 21.03 4.07
CA GLY A 150 -1.39 20.49 4.54
C GLY A 150 -2.41 21.50 5.07
N GLY A 151 -2.18 22.82 4.93
CA GLY A 151 -3.16 23.84 5.33
C GLY A 151 -3.46 23.96 6.83
N TYR A 152 -2.88 23.12 7.68
CA TYR A 152 -2.86 23.32 9.13
C TYR A 152 -1.93 24.49 9.42
N GLU A 153 -2.49 25.66 9.73
CA GLU A 153 -1.74 26.83 10.23
C GLU A 153 -1.12 26.53 11.60
N PHE A 154 -0.12 25.64 11.63
CA PHE A 154 0.83 25.59 12.72
C PHE A 154 1.71 26.83 12.54
N GLY A 155 1.46 27.86 13.35
CA GLY A 155 2.21 29.12 13.29
C GLY A 155 3.71 28.89 13.15
N HIS A 156 4.39 29.77 12.40
CA HIS A 156 5.79 29.69 11.93
C HIS A 156 6.81 29.03 12.89
N SER A 157 6.63 29.14 14.20
CA SER A 157 7.48 28.53 15.23
C SER A 157 7.37 27.00 15.31
N THR A 158 6.20 26.42 15.08
CA THR A 158 5.96 24.98 15.27
C THR A 158 6.52 24.18 14.10
N GLY A 159 6.41 24.70 12.87
CA GLY A 159 6.99 24.07 11.69
C GLY A 159 8.52 23.99 11.73
N ALA A 160 9.17 25.06 12.23
CA ALA A 160 10.61 25.07 12.45
C ALA A 160 11.07 24.08 13.53
N VAL A 161 10.30 23.92 14.61
CA VAL A 161 10.59 22.95 15.68
C VAL A 161 10.43 21.51 15.18
N VAL A 162 9.36 21.23 14.44
CA VAL A 162 9.14 19.91 13.82
C VAL A 162 10.27 19.60 12.84
N GLY A 163 10.61 20.54 11.95
CA GLY A 163 11.77 20.47 11.06
C GLY A 163 13.08 20.15 11.79
N ALA A 164 13.38 20.89 12.85
CA ALA A 164 14.59 20.71 13.65
C ALA A 164 14.64 19.34 14.36
N VAL A 165 13.50 18.87 14.88
CA VAL A 165 13.40 17.55 15.54
C VAL A 165 13.66 16.43 14.53
N ILE A 166 13.16 16.53 13.30
CA ILE A 166 13.39 15.53 12.25
C ILE A 166 14.86 15.53 11.80
N ILE A 167 15.46 16.71 11.63
CA ILE A 167 16.89 16.82 11.29
C ILE A 167 17.74 16.19 12.40
N LEU A 168 17.41 16.46 13.67
CA LEU A 168 18.06 15.85 14.83
C LEU A 168 17.87 14.33 14.88
N LEU A 169 16.66 13.82 14.64
CA LEU A 169 16.38 12.39 14.62
C LEU A 169 17.09 11.70 13.45
N GLY A 170 17.05 12.29 12.26
CA GLY A 170 17.77 11.81 11.09
C GLY A 170 19.28 11.77 11.32
N ALA A 171 19.85 12.83 11.91
CA ALA A 171 21.26 12.87 12.29
C ALA A 171 21.61 11.81 13.34
N LEU A 172 20.78 11.63 14.36
CA LEU A 172 20.98 10.62 15.40
C LEU A 172 20.92 9.19 14.83
N LEU A 173 19.97 8.90 13.95
CA LEU A 173 19.86 7.60 13.28
C LEU A 173 21.06 7.34 12.36
N LEU A 174 21.56 8.36 11.66
CA LEU A 174 22.76 8.27 10.84
C LEU A 174 23.99 7.94 11.71
N ILE A 175 24.16 8.66 12.82
CA ILE A 175 25.26 8.45 13.77
C ILE A 175 25.16 7.06 14.43
N ALA A 176 23.97 6.62 14.80
CA ALA A 176 23.73 5.31 15.40
C ALA A 176 24.06 4.16 14.41
N ASN A 177 23.66 4.31 13.14
CA ASN A 177 23.95 3.33 12.10
C ASN A 177 25.46 3.25 11.80
N LEU A 178 26.15 4.40 11.71
CA LEU A 178 27.61 4.45 11.55
C LEU A 178 28.37 3.83 12.72
N ARG A 179 27.82 3.92 13.94
CA ARG A 179 28.39 3.23 15.13
C ARG A 179 28.10 1.72 15.14
N SER A 180 26.96 1.29 14.62
CA SER A 180 26.58 -0.13 14.58
C SER A 180 27.40 -0.93 13.55
N GLY A 181 27.91 -0.29 12.49
CA GLY A 181 28.79 -0.93 11.50
C GLY A 181 30.19 -1.32 12.01
N ARG A 182 30.59 -0.88 13.22
CA ARG A 182 31.91 -1.19 13.82
C ARG A 182 31.87 -2.35 14.84
N ARG A 183 30.72 -3.00 15.06
CA ARG A 183 30.54 -4.04 16.10
C ARG A 183 30.44 -5.47 15.58
N ASN A 184 30.90 -5.76 14.36
CA ASN A 184 31.03 -7.15 13.93
C ASN A 184 32.38 -7.45 13.24
N PRO A 185 33.47 -7.57 14.01
CA PRO A 185 34.57 -8.46 13.68
C PRO A 185 34.46 -9.71 14.57
N ASP A 186 34.08 -10.83 13.98
CA ASP A 186 34.47 -12.20 14.38
C ASP A 186 34.36 -13.09 13.13
#